data_AF-A0A960SS72-F1
#
_entry.id   AF-A0A960SS72-F1
#
_cell.length_a   1.000
_cell.length_b   1.000
_cell.length_c   1.000
_cell.angle_alpha   90.00
_cell.angle_beta   90.00
_cell.angle_gamma   90.00
#
_symmetry.space_group_name_H-M   'P 1'
#
loop_
_entity.id
_entity.type
_entity.pdbx_description
1 polymer ?
#
loop_
_entity_poly.entity_id
_entity_poly.type
_entity_poly.pdbx_seq_one_letter_code
_entity_poly.pdbx_strand_id
1 'polypeptide(L)'
;LYNPTERPDDAFAETYLGGDRTEYDVVKFCCPDRAIAGSTAVWDELLNAARAGLGSDASYQHIQGNNPDGSPNPAFPVLIDVDNFIDYLINGHYHAQGDWPGNYYVIRDRIPGRTEGFKFFTWDNDMVFGGGNPSNGNKVQTAPGNDWWTESPGEIDIAIRANAEYRLRFADHAYKHYHHGGALTLAANLARWNELAALVRPALFAESARWGDAKGSPLRTVQDHWDARNANMVNHYFPNRQAVVFSQMRAHGLYPGLDAPEFSQHGGIVASGFPLFFDTDATVYYTTDGSDPRLRGGGVSPVAGTGVSFLTATTHVRARAFDGNEWSALNEATFIVGVPPDASNLAVSEIMYHPGAVDPAGEFIELLNLSSMDALDLTGVSFSDGIAFAFPMGFTLPPGARAVLVADPVAFATVHPGVSIAGTFTGSLDNGGERIALTDSFGAEILSFTYDDRLPWPEAADGGGPGLVLIAPENLPDPNLAINWRSSTVSGGNPAGTDRVPYLGGDLAAYALAGPVRFDVVAMSLTVPLQAAADDAEVLPQWSTDLRLWNEGQFRHLGGSPARWQILPPVASEPALFLRAAVKLRQP
;
A
#
# COMPACT_ATOMS: atom_id res chain seq x y z
N LEU A 1 8.30 2.74 30.68
CA LEU A 1 7.89 2.43 29.30
C LEU A 1 6.45 1.97 29.37
N TYR A 2 5.53 2.54 28.60
CA TYR A 2 4.17 2.01 28.47
C TYR A 2 4.02 1.46 27.06
N ASN A 3 3.44 0.27 26.92
CA ASN A 3 3.03 -0.29 25.64
C ASN A 3 1.50 -0.26 25.57
N PRO A 4 0.88 0.86 25.17
CA PRO A 4 -0.55 0.87 24.89
C PRO A 4 -0.79 -0.02 23.66
N THR A 5 -1.39 -1.18 23.89
CA THR A 5 -1.80 -2.09 22.82
C THR A 5 -3.31 -2.04 22.71
N GLU A 6 -3.81 -1.86 21.49
CA GLU A 6 -5.23 -1.91 21.19
C GLU A 6 -5.75 -3.34 21.33
N ARG A 7 -6.98 -3.52 21.80
CA ARG A 7 -7.59 -4.84 21.93
C ARG A 7 -8.26 -5.21 20.60
N PRO A 8 -8.12 -6.44 20.08
CA PRO A 8 -8.88 -6.90 18.92
C PRO A 8 -10.36 -7.18 19.25
N ASP A 9 -11.07 -6.17 19.73
CA ASP A 9 -12.50 -6.22 20.06
C ASP A 9 -13.38 -5.68 18.90
N ASP A 10 -14.65 -5.44 19.18
CA ASP A 10 -15.63 -4.99 18.19
C ASP A 10 -15.38 -3.56 17.71
N ALA A 11 -14.75 -2.70 18.52
CA ALA A 11 -14.34 -1.36 18.10
C ALA A 11 -13.10 -1.39 17.20
N PHE A 12 -12.16 -2.31 17.46
CA PHE A 12 -11.07 -2.61 16.52
C PHE A 12 -11.63 -3.16 15.20
N ALA A 13 -12.61 -4.07 15.26
CA ALA A 13 -13.25 -4.61 14.05
C ALA A 13 -13.90 -3.51 13.20
N GLU A 14 -14.70 -2.63 13.81
CA GLU A 14 -15.29 -1.44 13.16
C GLU A 14 -14.22 -0.55 12.47
N THR A 15 -13.08 -0.34 13.14
CA THR A 15 -12.01 0.54 12.67
C THR A 15 -11.17 -0.06 11.53
N TYR A 16 -10.86 -1.36 11.60
CA TYR A 16 -9.89 -2.02 10.70
C TYR A 16 -10.51 -3.01 9.71
N LEU A 17 -11.72 -3.49 9.96
CA LEU A 17 -12.47 -4.42 9.10
C LEU A 17 -13.75 -3.77 8.51
N GLY A 18 -14.08 -2.55 8.95
CA GLY A 18 -15.23 -1.76 8.48
C GLY A 18 -16.54 -2.11 9.20
N GLY A 19 -17.67 -1.70 8.61
CA GLY A 19 -18.99 -1.96 9.19
C GLY A 19 -19.28 -1.17 10.48
N ASP A 20 -20.20 -1.70 11.29
CA ASP A 20 -20.52 -1.23 12.64
C ASP A 20 -20.10 -2.30 13.65
N ARG A 21 -19.56 -1.92 14.82
CA ARG A 21 -19.09 -2.86 15.86
C ARG A 21 -20.13 -3.93 16.25
N THR A 22 -21.42 -3.60 16.23
CA THR A 22 -22.50 -4.54 16.56
C THR A 22 -22.65 -5.68 15.55
N GLU A 23 -22.01 -5.58 14.38
CA GLU A 23 -21.98 -6.59 13.34
C GLU A 23 -21.02 -7.76 13.65
N TYR A 24 -20.13 -7.63 14.64
CA TYR A 24 -19.06 -8.61 14.87
C TYR A 24 -19.33 -9.61 16.01
N ASP A 25 -18.99 -10.88 15.77
CA ASP A 25 -18.77 -11.88 16.82
C ASP A 25 -17.29 -11.86 17.20
N VAL A 26 -16.98 -11.63 18.48
CA VAL A 26 -15.60 -11.57 19.01
C VAL A 26 -15.44 -12.55 20.16
N VAL A 27 -14.53 -13.52 19.99
CA VAL A 27 -14.22 -14.54 20.99
C VAL A 27 -12.74 -14.47 21.37
N LYS A 28 -12.44 -14.44 22.66
CA LYS A 28 -11.06 -14.41 23.18
C LYS A 28 -10.68 -15.69 23.92
N PHE A 29 -9.39 -15.81 24.19
CA PHE A 29 -8.85 -16.66 25.25
C PHE A 29 -9.53 -16.37 26.62
N CYS A 30 -9.65 -17.41 27.46
CA CYS A 30 -10.38 -17.42 28.73
C CYS A 30 -9.88 -16.38 29.76
N CYS A 31 -10.64 -15.92 30.77
CA CYS A 31 -11.95 -16.33 31.33
C CYS A 31 -12.59 -15.09 32.06
N PRO A 32 -13.79 -15.15 32.69
CA PRO A 32 -14.79 -16.23 32.68
C PRO A 32 -15.59 -16.27 31.37
N ASP A 33 -15.84 -15.11 30.75
CA ASP A 33 -16.59 -14.99 29.51
C ASP A 33 -15.63 -14.98 28.32
N ARG A 34 -15.88 -15.87 27.34
CA ARG A 34 -15.11 -15.95 26.08
C ARG A 34 -15.61 -14.95 25.04
N ALA A 35 -16.91 -14.69 24.97
CA ALA A 35 -17.49 -13.66 24.11
C ALA A 35 -17.18 -12.27 24.68
N ILE A 36 -16.65 -11.38 23.84
CA ILE A 36 -16.54 -9.94 24.14
C ILE A 36 -17.70 -9.20 23.48
N ALA A 37 -17.98 -9.55 22.23
CA ALA A 37 -19.10 -9.08 21.44
C ALA A 37 -19.76 -10.26 20.72
N GLY A 38 -21.06 -10.14 20.45
CA GLY A 38 -21.82 -11.14 19.72
C GLY A 38 -21.96 -12.50 20.42
N SER A 39 -21.71 -13.59 19.70
CA SER A 39 -21.97 -14.97 20.13
C SER A 39 -20.79 -15.92 19.89
N THR A 40 -20.64 -16.94 20.74
CA THR A 40 -19.70 -18.06 20.49
C THR A 40 -20.28 -19.13 19.55
N ALA A 41 -21.57 -19.09 19.18
CA ALA A 41 -22.24 -20.22 18.52
C ALA A 41 -21.52 -20.72 17.25
N VAL A 42 -21.02 -19.82 16.42
CA VAL A 42 -20.29 -20.15 15.18
C VAL A 42 -18.84 -20.61 15.48
N TRP A 43 -18.25 -20.13 16.57
CA TRP A 43 -16.95 -20.60 17.05
C TRP A 43 -17.05 -22.04 17.58
N ASP A 44 -18.11 -22.33 18.33
CA ASP A 44 -18.44 -23.67 18.81
C ASP A 44 -18.75 -24.62 17.63
N GLU A 45 -19.38 -24.13 16.55
CA GLU A 45 -19.56 -24.88 15.29
C GLU A 45 -18.23 -25.23 14.61
N LEU A 46 -17.29 -24.27 14.50
CA LEU A 46 -15.96 -24.51 13.94
C LEU A 46 -15.15 -25.53 14.77
N LEU A 47 -15.20 -25.43 16.10
CA LEU A 47 -14.58 -26.42 16.99
C LEU A 47 -15.21 -27.81 16.85
N ASN A 48 -16.54 -27.89 16.69
CA ASN A 48 -17.23 -29.16 16.47
C ASN A 48 -16.87 -29.77 15.09
N ALA A 49 -16.68 -28.95 14.05
CA ALA A 49 -16.17 -29.41 12.76
C ALA A 49 -14.73 -29.94 12.87
N ALA A 50 -13.85 -29.27 13.64
CA ALA A 50 -12.50 -29.76 13.93
C ALA A 50 -12.54 -31.13 14.64
N ARG A 51 -13.39 -31.29 15.67
CA ARG A 51 -13.60 -32.55 16.41
C ARG A 51 -14.17 -33.68 15.55
N ALA A 52 -15.01 -33.36 14.56
CA ALA A 52 -15.54 -34.32 13.60
C ALA A 52 -14.49 -34.78 12.57
N GLY A 53 -13.45 -33.97 12.33
CA GLY A 53 -12.30 -34.29 11.48
C GLY A 53 -12.33 -33.58 10.13
N LEU A 54 -11.22 -32.88 9.82
CA LEU A 54 -11.11 -32.00 8.65
C LEU A 54 -10.26 -32.58 7.50
N GLY A 55 -9.81 -33.84 7.63
CA GLY A 55 -8.87 -34.45 6.67
C GLY A 55 -9.40 -34.74 5.27
N SER A 56 -10.72 -34.71 5.06
CA SER A 56 -11.32 -34.88 3.72
C SER A 56 -11.45 -33.53 3.01
N ASP A 57 -11.41 -33.50 1.68
CA ASP A 57 -11.59 -32.24 0.96
C ASP A 57 -13.01 -31.68 1.14
N ALA A 58 -14.03 -32.55 1.21
CA ALA A 58 -15.40 -32.13 1.48
C ALA A 58 -15.56 -31.44 2.86
N SER A 59 -14.94 -31.95 3.92
CA SER A 59 -14.98 -31.30 5.25
C SER A 59 -14.13 -30.03 5.30
N TYR A 60 -13.00 -29.99 4.60
CA TYR A 60 -12.17 -28.78 4.47
C TYR A 60 -12.86 -27.68 3.65
N GLN A 61 -13.60 -28.01 2.59
CA GLN A 61 -14.38 -27.04 1.83
C GLN A 61 -15.61 -26.55 2.61
N HIS A 62 -16.30 -27.42 3.34
CA HIS A 62 -17.50 -27.06 4.08
C HIS A 62 -17.27 -25.93 5.09
N ILE A 63 -16.16 -25.97 5.85
CA ILE A 63 -15.83 -24.90 6.82
C ILE A 63 -15.46 -23.56 6.18
N GLN A 64 -15.14 -23.55 4.88
CA GLN A 64 -14.90 -22.35 4.07
C GLN A 64 -16.17 -21.86 3.36
N GLY A 65 -17.33 -22.45 3.61
CA GLY A 65 -18.58 -22.14 2.91
C GLY A 65 -18.65 -22.70 1.48
N ASN A 66 -17.82 -23.69 1.13
CA ASN A 66 -17.72 -24.24 -0.23
C ASN A 66 -18.31 -25.64 -0.39
N ASN A 67 -18.80 -25.94 -1.59
CA ASN A 67 -19.08 -27.29 -2.07
C ASN A 67 -17.79 -28.15 -2.12
N PRO A 68 -17.91 -29.49 -2.17
CA PRO A 68 -16.75 -30.39 -2.29
C PRO A 68 -15.89 -30.20 -3.55
N ASP A 69 -16.37 -29.49 -4.58
CA ASP A 69 -15.60 -29.10 -5.77
C ASP A 69 -14.84 -27.77 -5.61
N GLY A 70 -15.02 -27.08 -4.48
CA GLY A 70 -14.45 -25.77 -4.17
C GLY A 70 -15.29 -24.58 -4.62
N SER A 71 -16.47 -24.78 -5.23
CA SER A 71 -17.37 -23.68 -5.58
C SER A 71 -18.09 -23.12 -4.34
N PRO A 72 -18.31 -21.79 -4.22
CA PRO A 72 -19.05 -21.20 -3.10
C PRO A 72 -20.47 -21.76 -2.97
N ASN A 73 -20.88 -22.07 -1.74
CA ASN A 73 -22.22 -22.56 -1.41
C ASN A 73 -22.91 -21.63 -0.39
N PRO A 74 -23.91 -20.83 -0.80
CA PRO A 74 -24.59 -19.88 0.10
C PRO A 74 -25.44 -20.54 1.20
N ALA A 75 -25.59 -21.87 1.20
CA ALA A 75 -26.23 -22.64 2.25
C ALA A 75 -25.25 -23.18 3.31
N PHE A 76 -23.93 -23.03 3.11
CA PHE A 76 -22.90 -23.40 4.08
C PHE A 76 -22.35 -22.16 4.78
N PRO A 77 -22.04 -22.23 6.09
CA PRO A 77 -21.42 -21.12 6.79
C PRO A 77 -19.95 -20.98 6.39
N VAL A 78 -19.49 -19.74 6.17
CA VAL A 78 -18.06 -19.44 6.19
C VAL A 78 -17.64 -19.36 7.65
N LEU A 79 -16.99 -20.42 8.15
CA LEU A 79 -16.57 -20.54 9.54
C LEU A 79 -15.17 -19.96 9.77
N ILE A 80 -14.27 -20.05 8.79
CA ILE A 80 -12.85 -19.73 8.96
C ILE A 80 -12.27 -19.03 7.73
N ASP A 81 -11.54 -17.92 7.98
CA ASP A 81 -10.58 -17.39 7.02
C ASP A 81 -9.30 -18.26 7.12
N VAL A 82 -9.16 -19.20 6.20
CA VAL A 82 -8.06 -20.18 6.23
C VAL A 82 -6.71 -19.52 5.94
N ASP A 83 -6.66 -18.49 5.11
CA ASP A 83 -5.42 -17.79 4.76
C ASP A 83 -4.89 -17.00 5.97
N ASN A 84 -5.79 -16.27 6.63
CA ASN A 84 -5.46 -15.59 7.87
C ASN A 84 -5.06 -16.57 8.99
N PHE A 85 -5.74 -17.72 9.11
CA PHE A 85 -5.39 -18.75 10.09
C PHE A 85 -3.99 -19.35 9.84
N ILE A 86 -3.66 -19.65 8.58
CA ILE A 86 -2.34 -20.10 8.16
C ILE A 86 -1.27 -19.05 8.52
N ASP A 87 -1.51 -17.78 8.23
CA ASP A 87 -0.59 -16.68 8.53
C ASP A 87 -0.41 -16.45 10.04
N TYR A 88 -1.49 -16.55 10.82
CA TYR A 88 -1.47 -16.53 12.29
C TYR A 88 -0.58 -17.66 12.84
N LEU A 89 -0.71 -18.89 12.33
CA LEU A 89 0.13 -20.01 12.71
C LEU A 89 1.59 -19.82 12.30
N ILE A 90 1.84 -19.38 11.07
CA ILE A 90 3.19 -19.08 10.56
C ILE A 90 3.90 -18.03 11.44
N ASN A 91 3.20 -16.97 11.85
CA ASN A 91 3.71 -15.96 12.78
C ASN A 91 4.08 -16.58 14.15
N GLY A 92 3.21 -17.40 14.74
CA GLY A 92 3.46 -18.10 16.00
C GLY A 92 4.63 -19.11 15.91
N HIS A 93 4.73 -19.82 14.78
CA HIS A 93 5.84 -20.71 14.45
C HIS A 93 7.16 -19.93 14.33
N TYR A 94 7.19 -18.78 13.65
CA TYR A 94 8.40 -17.98 13.53
C TYR A 94 8.86 -17.46 14.89
N HIS A 95 7.95 -16.87 15.68
CA HIS A 95 8.29 -16.23 16.96
C HIS A 95 8.44 -17.18 18.15
N ALA A 96 8.26 -18.51 18.00
CA ALA A 96 8.36 -19.46 19.12
C ALA A 96 7.39 -19.12 20.27
N GLN A 97 6.13 -18.77 19.96
CA GLN A 97 5.16 -18.26 20.93
C GLN A 97 4.91 -19.22 22.10
N GLY A 98 5.44 -18.88 23.29
CA GLY A 98 5.50 -19.73 24.48
C GLY A 98 4.15 -20.20 24.99
N ASP A 99 3.17 -19.28 25.07
CA ASP A 99 1.85 -19.55 25.65
C ASP A 99 0.81 -20.03 24.64
N TRP A 100 1.15 -20.08 23.34
CA TRP A 100 0.31 -20.69 22.31
C TRP A 100 0.00 -22.18 22.63
N PRO A 101 -1.25 -22.67 22.47
CA PRO A 101 -2.38 -22.05 21.75
C PRO A 101 -3.28 -21.12 22.58
N GLY A 102 -2.84 -20.68 23.75
CA GLY A 102 -3.49 -19.59 24.49
C GLY A 102 -3.27 -18.21 23.87
N ASN A 103 -3.77 -17.18 24.56
CA ASN A 103 -3.59 -15.76 24.23
C ASN A 103 -3.91 -15.40 22.76
N TYR A 104 -5.20 -15.50 22.41
CA TYR A 104 -5.74 -15.17 21.10
C TYR A 104 -7.04 -14.36 21.21
N TYR A 105 -7.37 -13.67 20.13
CA TYR A 105 -8.72 -13.21 19.81
C TYR A 105 -9.09 -13.78 18.44
N VAL A 106 -10.37 -14.06 18.22
CA VAL A 106 -10.94 -14.32 16.90
C VAL A 106 -12.12 -13.40 16.65
N ILE A 107 -12.20 -12.84 15.45
CA ILE A 107 -13.22 -11.87 15.04
C ILE A 107 -13.87 -12.39 13.76
N ARG A 108 -15.20 -12.28 13.67
CA ARG A 108 -15.98 -12.65 12.49
C ARG A 108 -17.08 -11.61 12.25
N ASP A 109 -17.14 -11.06 11.04
CA ASP A 109 -18.33 -10.33 10.56
C ASP A 109 -19.50 -11.33 10.50
N ARG A 110 -20.64 -10.99 11.11
CA ARG A 110 -21.83 -11.85 11.16
C ARG A 110 -22.88 -11.52 10.08
N ILE A 111 -22.68 -10.47 9.29
CA ILE A 111 -23.64 -9.96 8.30
C ILE A 111 -23.66 -10.85 7.05
N PRO A 112 -24.81 -11.47 6.70
CA PRO A 112 -24.92 -12.30 5.51
C PRO A 112 -24.49 -11.56 4.24
N GLY A 113 -23.57 -12.17 3.47
CA GLY A 113 -23.00 -11.58 2.26
C GLY A 113 -21.73 -10.75 2.46
N ARG A 114 -21.29 -10.52 3.71
CA ARG A 114 -19.99 -9.89 4.05
C ARG A 114 -19.01 -10.81 4.79
N THR A 115 -19.44 -12.01 5.18
CA THR A 115 -18.68 -12.86 6.12
C THR A 115 -17.50 -13.58 5.45
N GLU A 116 -16.27 -13.26 5.88
CA GLU A 116 -15.05 -13.99 5.48
C GLU A 116 -14.70 -15.17 6.42
N GLY A 117 -15.50 -15.40 7.47
CA GLY A 117 -15.24 -16.37 8.53
C GLY A 117 -14.48 -15.77 9.72
N PHE A 118 -14.02 -16.60 10.66
CA PHE A 118 -13.16 -16.14 11.75
C PHE A 118 -11.75 -15.81 11.24
N LYS A 119 -11.32 -14.59 11.50
CA LYS A 119 -9.91 -14.15 11.49
C LYS A 119 -9.32 -14.28 12.90
N PHE A 120 -8.04 -14.61 12.98
CA PHE A 120 -7.29 -14.95 14.18
C PHE A 120 -6.21 -13.89 14.46
N PHE A 121 -6.22 -13.37 15.69
CA PHE A 121 -5.33 -12.30 16.15
C PHE A 121 -4.52 -12.80 17.34
N THR A 122 -3.20 -12.62 17.27
CA THR A 122 -2.32 -12.99 18.38
C THR A 122 -2.38 -11.94 19.49
N TRP A 123 -2.50 -12.38 20.73
CA TRP A 123 -2.58 -11.53 21.91
C TRP A 123 -1.49 -11.93 22.93
N ASP A 124 -1.25 -11.06 23.93
CA ASP A 124 -0.38 -11.28 25.10
C ASP A 124 0.83 -12.19 24.81
N ASN A 125 1.68 -11.64 23.93
CA ASN A 125 2.61 -12.39 23.09
C ASN A 125 4.07 -12.13 23.50
N ASP A 126 4.31 -11.96 24.80
CA ASP A 126 5.58 -11.52 25.39
C ASP A 126 6.56 -12.69 25.66
N MET A 127 6.04 -13.89 25.92
CA MET A 127 6.80 -15.14 26.07
C MET A 127 7.28 -15.68 24.72
N VAL A 128 8.16 -14.93 24.05
CA VAL A 128 8.46 -15.07 22.62
C VAL A 128 9.98 -15.10 22.33
N PHE A 129 10.35 -15.47 21.10
CA PHE A 129 11.72 -15.66 20.59
C PHE A 129 12.55 -16.74 21.31
N GLY A 130 11.94 -17.66 22.06
CA GLY A 130 12.65 -18.80 22.66
C GLY A 130 13.83 -18.44 23.59
N GLY A 131 13.81 -17.23 24.18
CA GLY A 131 14.92 -16.68 24.97
C GLY A 131 16.14 -16.23 24.14
N GLY A 132 16.04 -16.22 22.81
CA GLY A 132 17.13 -15.84 21.90
C GLY A 132 17.87 -17.01 21.26
N ASN A 133 17.50 -18.24 21.58
CA ASN A 133 17.99 -19.43 20.89
C ASN A 133 17.02 -19.78 19.74
N PRO A 134 17.47 -19.77 18.47
CA PRO A 134 16.62 -20.05 17.31
C PRO A 134 16.06 -21.47 17.29
N SER A 135 16.62 -22.41 18.06
CA SER A 135 16.15 -23.80 18.19
C SER A 135 15.09 -24.01 19.29
N ASN A 136 14.93 -23.04 20.20
CA ASN A 136 13.95 -23.14 21.28
C ASN A 136 12.51 -22.85 20.80
N GLY A 137 11.53 -23.36 21.55
CA GLY A 137 10.10 -23.11 21.29
C GLY A 137 9.67 -23.55 19.89
N ASN A 138 9.88 -24.83 19.57
CA ASN A 138 9.23 -25.44 18.42
C ASN A 138 7.71 -25.44 18.65
N LYS A 139 7.00 -24.61 17.89
CA LYS A 139 5.52 -24.53 17.92
C LYS A 139 4.86 -25.20 16.72
N VAL A 140 5.67 -25.68 15.77
CA VAL A 140 5.20 -26.50 14.64
C VAL A 140 4.79 -27.90 15.11
N GLN A 141 5.37 -28.36 16.23
CA GLN A 141 5.06 -29.67 16.81
C GLN A 141 3.62 -29.74 17.34
N THR A 142 2.82 -30.62 16.74
CA THR A 142 1.48 -30.98 17.20
C THR A 142 1.57 -32.00 18.34
N ALA A 143 1.45 -31.53 19.58
CA ALA A 143 1.21 -32.39 20.74
C ALA A 143 0.35 -31.63 21.77
N PRO A 144 -0.84 -32.12 22.16
CA PRO A 144 -1.57 -31.60 23.31
C PRO A 144 -0.67 -31.66 24.55
N GLY A 145 -0.35 -30.50 25.12
CA GLY A 145 0.77 -30.35 26.06
C GLY A 145 0.53 -29.44 27.26
N ASN A 146 -0.65 -28.85 27.38
CA ASN A 146 -1.13 -28.10 28.56
C ASN A 146 -2.67 -28.03 28.53
N ASP A 147 -3.29 -27.52 29.59
CA ASP A 147 -4.75 -27.49 29.74
C ASP A 147 -5.47 -26.50 28.79
N TRP A 148 -4.71 -25.73 27.99
CA TRP A 148 -5.20 -24.63 27.16
C TRP A 148 -5.47 -25.00 25.69
N TRP A 149 -5.25 -26.27 25.32
CA TRP A 149 -5.49 -26.75 23.95
C TRP A 149 -6.98 -26.89 23.58
N THR A 150 -7.84 -27.17 24.56
CA THR A 150 -9.28 -27.38 24.30
C THR A 150 -9.97 -26.05 24.05
N GLU A 151 -10.84 -25.99 23.03
CA GLU A 151 -11.52 -24.76 22.61
C GLU A 151 -10.50 -23.64 22.27
N SER A 152 -9.52 -23.98 21.42
CA SER A 152 -8.43 -23.09 21.01
C SER A 152 -8.09 -23.24 19.52
N PRO A 153 -7.37 -22.27 18.91
CA PRO A 153 -6.78 -22.39 17.58
C PRO A 153 -5.96 -23.68 17.37
N GLY A 154 -5.32 -24.21 18.43
CA GLY A 154 -4.54 -25.45 18.36
C GLY A 154 -5.40 -26.71 18.13
N GLU A 155 -6.67 -26.71 18.55
CA GLU A 155 -7.61 -27.81 18.28
C GLU A 155 -7.96 -27.87 16.78
N ILE A 156 -8.13 -26.71 16.15
CA ILE A 156 -8.39 -26.57 14.71
C ILE A 156 -7.16 -26.98 13.89
N ASP A 157 -5.98 -26.48 14.28
CA ASP A 157 -4.69 -26.76 13.61
C ASP A 157 -4.38 -28.26 13.54
N ILE A 158 -4.55 -28.99 14.65
CA ILE A 158 -4.34 -30.45 14.69
C ILE A 158 -5.30 -31.17 13.72
N ALA A 159 -6.58 -30.76 13.67
CA ALA A 159 -7.58 -31.42 12.84
C ALA A 159 -7.39 -31.15 11.33
N ILE A 160 -7.06 -29.91 10.96
CA ILE A 160 -7.00 -29.46 9.56
C ILE A 160 -5.71 -29.91 8.85
N ARG A 161 -4.62 -30.13 9.60
CA ARG A 161 -3.36 -30.74 9.08
C ARG A 161 -3.54 -32.14 8.48
N ALA A 162 -4.65 -32.83 8.73
CA ALA A 162 -4.95 -34.10 8.06
C ALA A 162 -5.28 -33.94 6.56
N ASN A 163 -5.63 -32.72 6.10
CA ASN A 163 -6.00 -32.45 4.72
C ASN A 163 -4.78 -32.10 3.84
N ALA A 164 -4.68 -32.71 2.66
CA ALA A 164 -3.54 -32.51 1.76
C ALA A 164 -3.50 -31.12 1.09
N GLU A 165 -4.65 -30.56 0.69
CA GLU A 165 -4.74 -29.23 0.09
C GLU A 165 -4.45 -28.13 1.13
N TYR A 166 -4.89 -28.29 2.37
CA TYR A 166 -4.51 -27.38 3.47
C TYR A 166 -2.98 -27.34 3.67
N ARG A 167 -2.31 -28.50 3.70
CA ARG A 167 -0.84 -28.55 3.88
C ARG A 167 -0.09 -27.88 2.72
N LEU A 168 -0.58 -28.02 1.49
CA LEU A 168 0.04 -27.32 0.36
C LEU A 168 -0.19 -25.80 0.44
N ARG A 169 -1.42 -25.35 0.73
CA ARG A 169 -1.73 -23.92 0.94
C ARG A 169 -0.91 -23.31 2.08
N PHE A 170 -0.70 -24.08 3.15
CA PHE A 170 0.21 -23.69 4.23
C PHE A 170 1.65 -23.52 3.73
N ALA A 171 2.14 -24.45 2.89
CA ALA A 171 3.47 -24.35 2.30
C ALA A 171 3.62 -23.14 1.36
N ASP A 172 2.59 -22.82 0.58
CA ASP A 172 2.56 -21.65 -0.30
C ASP A 172 2.69 -20.34 0.51
N HIS A 173 1.92 -20.22 1.59
CA HIS A 173 2.03 -19.09 2.51
C HIS A 173 3.38 -19.04 3.24
N ALA A 174 3.92 -20.19 3.63
CA ALA A 174 5.25 -20.27 4.24
C ALA A 174 6.35 -19.83 3.26
N TYR A 175 6.25 -20.17 1.97
CA TYR A 175 7.18 -19.66 0.97
C TYR A 175 7.02 -18.14 0.78
N LYS A 176 5.79 -17.67 0.54
CA LYS A 176 5.42 -16.24 0.39
C LYS A 176 5.97 -15.36 1.52
N HIS A 177 5.87 -15.79 2.77
CA HIS A 177 6.30 -14.96 3.90
C HIS A 177 7.80 -15.00 4.17
N TYR A 178 8.52 -16.06 3.81
CA TYR A 178 9.94 -16.23 4.16
C TYR A 178 10.92 -15.97 3.00
N HIS A 179 10.41 -15.82 1.76
CA HIS A 179 11.22 -15.58 0.56
C HIS A 179 10.88 -14.22 -0.08
N HIS A 180 11.71 -13.75 -1.01
CA HIS A 180 11.40 -12.66 -1.96
C HIS A 180 10.73 -11.41 -1.39
N GLY A 181 11.28 -10.85 -0.30
CA GLY A 181 10.76 -9.65 0.35
C GLY A 181 9.61 -9.89 1.34
N GLY A 182 9.15 -11.14 1.49
CA GLY A 182 8.12 -11.53 2.44
C GLY A 182 8.39 -11.09 3.88
N ALA A 183 7.31 -10.92 4.66
CA ALA A 183 7.34 -10.30 5.98
C ALA A 183 8.28 -10.97 6.98
N LEU A 184 8.52 -12.28 6.85
CA LEU A 184 9.37 -13.11 7.71
C LEU A 184 10.78 -13.39 7.15
N THR A 185 11.17 -12.76 6.04
CA THR A 185 12.56 -12.74 5.58
C THR A 185 13.51 -12.17 6.64
N LEU A 186 14.80 -12.51 6.54
CA LEU A 186 15.83 -11.97 7.43
C LEU A 186 15.87 -10.43 7.38
N ALA A 187 15.81 -9.85 6.19
CA ALA A 187 15.87 -8.40 5.99
C ALA A 187 14.67 -7.69 6.64
N ALA A 188 13.44 -8.15 6.37
CA ALA A 188 12.22 -7.56 6.93
C ALA A 188 12.16 -7.67 8.47
N ASN A 189 12.60 -8.80 9.04
CA ASN A 189 12.69 -8.95 10.50
C ASN A 189 13.75 -8.03 11.12
N LEU A 190 14.94 -7.95 10.53
CA LEU A 190 16.00 -7.08 11.04
C LEU A 190 15.63 -5.59 10.95
N ALA A 191 14.95 -5.16 9.88
CA ALA A 191 14.44 -3.80 9.78
C ALA A 191 13.48 -3.47 10.94
N ARG A 192 12.38 -4.23 11.07
CA ARG A 192 11.38 -4.07 12.14
C ARG A 192 11.99 -4.15 13.53
N TRP A 193 12.91 -5.10 13.76
CA TRP A 193 13.56 -5.26 15.06
C TRP A 193 14.48 -4.08 15.39
N ASN A 194 15.32 -3.64 14.45
CA ASN A 194 16.29 -2.56 14.68
C ASN A 194 15.60 -1.21 14.92
N GLU A 195 14.51 -0.93 14.19
CA GLU A 195 13.68 0.25 14.38
C GLU A 195 13.10 0.31 15.81
N LEU A 196 12.38 -0.73 16.23
CA LEU A 196 11.79 -0.82 17.57
C LEU A 196 12.86 -0.83 18.66
N ALA A 197 13.99 -1.51 18.45
CA ALA A 197 15.09 -1.54 19.40
C ALA A 197 15.75 -0.16 19.57
N ALA A 198 15.90 0.60 18.47
CA ALA A 198 16.41 1.97 18.51
C ALA A 198 15.43 2.92 19.23
N LEU A 199 14.13 2.80 18.97
CA LEU A 199 13.07 3.59 19.59
C LEU A 199 13.01 3.39 21.12
N VAL A 200 13.07 2.14 21.59
CA VAL A 200 12.92 1.81 23.01
C VAL A 200 14.20 2.09 23.82
N ARG A 201 15.39 1.92 23.23
CA ARG A 201 16.68 1.95 23.94
C ARG A 201 16.92 3.20 24.82
N PRO A 202 16.63 4.45 24.39
CA PRO A 202 16.84 5.64 25.23
C PRO A 202 16.07 5.59 26.55
N ALA A 203 14.83 5.08 26.54
CA ALA A 203 14.00 4.97 27.75
C ALA A 203 14.54 3.94 28.75
N LEU A 204 15.24 2.90 28.27
CA LEU A 204 15.78 1.84 29.12
C LEU A 204 16.87 2.33 30.10
N PHE A 205 17.55 3.45 29.81
CA PHE A 205 18.49 4.05 30.78
C PHE A 205 17.79 4.54 32.05
N ALA A 206 16.59 5.13 31.92
CA ALA A 206 15.79 5.56 33.05
C ALA A 206 15.22 4.37 33.84
N GLU A 207 14.73 3.33 33.14
CA GLU A 207 14.24 2.11 33.79
C GLU A 207 15.37 1.33 34.48
N SER A 208 16.56 1.26 33.88
CA SER A 208 17.77 0.66 34.46
C SER A 208 18.24 1.42 35.71
N ALA A 209 18.22 2.77 35.69
CA ALA A 209 18.55 3.57 36.86
C ALA A 209 17.52 3.44 38.00
N ARG A 210 16.25 3.16 37.67
CA ARG A 210 15.15 3.03 38.65
C ARG A 210 14.96 1.62 39.21
N TRP A 211 15.23 0.59 38.40
CA TRP A 211 14.89 -0.81 38.70
C TRP A 211 16.05 -1.79 38.48
N GLY A 212 17.24 -1.32 38.10
CA GLY A 212 18.40 -2.18 37.79
C GLY A 212 18.86 -3.04 38.97
N ASP A 213 18.61 -2.59 40.20
CA ASP A 213 18.87 -3.29 41.46
C ASP A 213 17.68 -4.15 41.97
N ALA A 214 16.49 -3.99 41.39
CA ALA A 214 15.23 -4.55 41.91
C ALA A 214 15.15 -6.09 41.89
N LYS A 215 16.11 -6.79 41.29
CA LYS A 215 16.26 -8.26 41.35
C LYS A 215 17.65 -8.70 41.85
N GLY A 216 18.39 -7.83 42.53
CA GLY A 216 19.69 -8.15 43.15
C GLY A 216 20.91 -7.84 42.27
N SER A 217 22.00 -8.59 42.53
CA SER A 217 23.31 -8.39 41.91
C SER A 217 23.64 -9.53 40.92
N PRO A 218 24.29 -9.25 39.77
CA PRO A 218 24.71 -7.93 39.28
C PRO A 218 23.53 -7.04 38.84
N LEU A 219 23.76 -5.72 38.82
CA LEU A 219 22.77 -4.74 38.39
C LEU A 219 22.39 -4.95 36.92
N ARG A 220 21.10 -4.77 36.59
CA ARG A 220 20.64 -4.76 35.19
C ARG A 220 20.89 -3.41 34.53
N THR A 221 22.06 -3.29 33.90
CA THR A 221 22.46 -2.18 33.03
C THR A 221 21.88 -2.34 31.62
N VAL A 222 21.76 -1.25 30.87
CA VAL A 222 21.40 -1.29 29.43
C VAL A 222 22.47 -2.04 28.64
N GLN A 223 23.75 -1.79 28.93
CA GLN A 223 24.88 -2.35 28.20
C GLN A 223 25.01 -3.87 28.38
N ASP A 224 25.01 -4.36 29.62
CA ASP A 224 25.30 -5.76 29.90
C ASP A 224 24.11 -6.68 29.61
N HIS A 225 22.88 -6.13 29.57
CA HIS A 225 21.66 -6.91 29.41
C HIS A 225 20.90 -6.58 28.11
N TRP A 226 20.54 -5.32 27.86
CA TRP A 226 19.75 -4.97 26.67
C TRP A 226 20.61 -5.02 25.40
N ASP A 227 21.75 -4.34 25.37
CA ASP A 227 22.62 -4.30 24.18
C ASP A 227 23.15 -5.71 23.86
N ALA A 228 23.51 -6.50 24.88
CA ALA A 228 23.87 -7.91 24.73
C ALA A 228 22.72 -8.78 24.18
N ARG A 229 21.49 -8.62 24.69
CA ARG A 229 20.29 -9.32 24.19
C ARG A 229 19.98 -8.94 22.75
N ASN A 230 20.06 -7.65 22.43
CA ASN A 230 19.85 -7.09 21.09
C ASN A 230 20.88 -7.66 20.10
N ALA A 231 22.17 -7.66 20.47
CA ALA A 231 23.23 -8.25 19.67
C ALA A 231 23.02 -9.76 19.43
N ASN A 232 22.53 -10.52 20.41
CA ASN A 232 22.16 -11.92 20.20
C ASN A 232 20.97 -12.07 19.23
N MET A 233 19.96 -11.21 19.31
CA MET A 233 18.82 -11.28 18.39
C MET A 233 19.25 -11.04 16.93
N VAL A 234 20.00 -9.95 16.70
CA VAL A 234 20.50 -9.55 15.37
C VAL A 234 21.51 -10.56 14.81
N ASN A 235 22.49 -10.99 15.61
CA ASN A 235 23.62 -11.79 15.11
C ASN A 235 23.41 -13.31 15.20
N HIS A 236 22.41 -13.79 15.94
CA HIS A 236 22.19 -15.24 16.13
C HIS A 236 20.75 -15.69 15.92
N TYR A 237 19.75 -15.04 16.53
CA TYR A 237 18.37 -15.52 16.40
C TYR A 237 17.84 -15.41 14.96
N PHE A 238 17.72 -14.19 14.43
CA PHE A 238 17.11 -13.97 13.11
C PHE A 238 17.86 -14.68 11.97
N PRO A 239 19.21 -14.64 11.88
CA PRO A 239 19.95 -15.31 10.80
C PRO A 239 19.76 -16.83 10.73
N ASN A 240 19.35 -17.48 11.83
CA ASN A 240 19.21 -18.94 11.91
C ASN A 240 17.75 -19.41 11.99
N ARG A 241 16.79 -18.54 12.35
CA ARG A 241 15.42 -18.97 12.66
C ARG A 241 14.67 -19.56 11.46
N GLN A 242 14.86 -19.01 10.25
CA GLN A 242 14.22 -19.52 9.03
C GLN A 242 14.55 -20.99 8.78
N ALA A 243 15.85 -21.35 8.73
CA ALA A 243 16.29 -22.72 8.51
C ALA A 243 15.76 -23.70 9.59
N VAL A 244 15.70 -23.26 10.85
CA VAL A 244 15.11 -24.07 11.94
C VAL A 244 13.62 -24.32 11.70
N VAL A 245 12.84 -23.28 11.38
CA VAL A 245 11.38 -23.43 11.25
C VAL A 245 11.02 -24.23 10.00
N PHE A 246 11.72 -24.07 8.87
CA PHE A 246 11.53 -24.92 7.69
C PHE A 246 11.84 -26.40 7.98
N SER A 247 12.91 -26.68 8.74
CA SER A 247 13.21 -28.04 9.20
C SER A 247 12.07 -28.62 10.06
N GLN A 248 11.49 -27.81 10.95
CA GLN A 248 10.33 -28.19 11.76
C GLN A 248 9.06 -28.42 10.91
N MET A 249 8.78 -27.55 9.94
CA MET A 249 7.63 -27.68 9.01
C MET A 249 7.73 -28.94 8.16
N ARG A 250 8.91 -29.23 7.59
CA ARG A 250 9.19 -30.48 6.86
C ARG A 250 9.02 -31.71 7.74
N ALA A 251 9.56 -31.70 8.96
CA ALA A 251 9.44 -32.81 9.92
C ALA A 251 7.99 -33.11 10.34
N HIS A 252 7.09 -32.14 10.22
CA HIS A 252 5.65 -32.28 10.50
C HIS A 252 4.77 -32.28 9.24
N GLY A 253 5.36 -32.36 8.04
CA GLY A 253 4.65 -32.44 6.75
C GLY A 253 3.88 -31.19 6.34
N LEU A 254 4.15 -30.03 6.97
CA LEU A 254 3.57 -28.73 6.64
C LEU A 254 4.28 -28.02 5.48
N TYR A 255 5.47 -28.46 5.11
CA TYR A 255 6.20 -27.95 3.96
C TYR A 255 6.81 -29.12 3.19
N PRO A 256 6.73 -29.16 1.84
CA PRO A 256 7.29 -30.22 1.02
C PRO A 256 8.79 -30.50 1.26
N GLY A 257 9.21 -31.73 0.97
CA GLY A 257 10.63 -32.06 0.82
C GLY A 257 11.24 -31.38 -0.41
N LEU A 258 10.43 -31.19 -1.45
CA LEU A 258 10.80 -30.51 -2.69
C LEU A 258 10.78 -28.98 -2.54
N ASP A 259 11.91 -28.32 -2.83
CA ASP A 259 12.01 -26.86 -2.87
C ASP A 259 11.21 -26.25 -4.05
N ALA A 260 10.73 -25.02 -3.87
CA ALA A 260 10.04 -24.27 -4.92
C ALA A 260 11.04 -23.82 -6.01
N PRO A 261 10.62 -23.73 -7.29
CA PRO A 261 11.51 -23.35 -8.36
C PRO A 261 11.87 -21.87 -8.24
N GLU A 262 13.17 -21.56 -8.18
CA GLU A 262 13.64 -20.17 -8.09
C GLU A 262 13.68 -19.50 -9.45
N PHE A 263 13.27 -18.23 -9.52
CA PHE A 263 13.21 -17.51 -10.79
C PHE A 263 14.56 -16.86 -11.09
N SER A 264 15.03 -16.96 -12.34
CA SER A 264 16.27 -16.28 -12.79
C SER A 264 16.24 -14.75 -12.59
N GLN A 265 15.05 -14.17 -12.51
CA GLN A 265 14.77 -12.87 -11.90
C GLN A 265 13.41 -12.95 -11.21
N HIS A 266 13.30 -12.57 -9.94
CA HIS A 266 12.01 -12.59 -9.23
C HIS A 266 11.23 -11.29 -9.49
N GLY A 267 10.34 -11.34 -10.49
CA GLY A 267 9.50 -10.21 -10.89
C GLY A 267 10.28 -9.00 -11.40
N GLY A 268 9.71 -7.81 -11.24
CA GLY A 268 10.36 -6.55 -11.63
C GLY A 268 10.09 -6.14 -13.08
N ILE A 269 10.74 -5.06 -13.51
CA ILE A 269 10.69 -4.57 -14.90
C ILE A 269 11.64 -5.42 -15.77
N VAL A 270 11.18 -5.84 -16.94
CA VAL A 270 11.94 -6.62 -17.93
C VAL A 270 11.62 -6.17 -19.36
N ALA A 271 12.51 -6.43 -20.31
CA ALA A 271 12.27 -6.12 -21.72
C ALA A 271 11.31 -7.14 -22.37
N SER A 272 10.56 -6.72 -23.38
CA SER A 272 9.74 -7.65 -24.19
C SER A 272 10.60 -8.73 -24.84
N GLY A 273 10.17 -9.99 -24.69
CA GLY A 273 10.91 -11.18 -25.07
C GLY A 273 11.83 -11.73 -23.98
N PHE A 274 11.73 -11.25 -22.73
CA PHE A 274 12.56 -11.70 -21.61
C PHE A 274 12.44 -13.22 -21.40
N PRO A 275 13.57 -13.98 -21.45
CA PRO A 275 13.58 -15.40 -21.18
C PRO A 275 13.63 -15.65 -19.67
N LEU A 276 12.49 -16.01 -19.09
CA LEU A 276 12.40 -16.44 -17.69
C LEU A 276 12.78 -17.93 -17.59
N PHE A 277 13.91 -18.17 -16.92
CA PHE A 277 14.37 -19.50 -16.50
C PHE A 277 13.98 -19.77 -15.04
N PHE A 278 13.88 -21.06 -14.71
CA PHE A 278 13.54 -21.59 -13.40
C PHE A 278 14.67 -22.53 -12.92
N ASP A 279 15.15 -22.35 -11.70
CA ASP A 279 16.21 -23.16 -11.08
C ASP A 279 15.63 -24.19 -10.11
N THR A 280 15.79 -25.47 -10.43
CA THR A 280 15.42 -26.65 -9.63
C THR A 280 15.88 -27.93 -10.35
N ASP A 281 16.06 -29.02 -9.61
CA ASP A 281 16.36 -30.36 -10.16
C ASP A 281 15.10 -31.11 -10.67
N ALA A 282 13.89 -30.56 -10.44
CA ALA A 282 12.61 -31.19 -10.76
C ALA A 282 11.90 -30.56 -11.99
N THR A 283 10.79 -31.14 -12.44
CA THR A 283 10.05 -30.58 -13.59
C THR A 283 9.25 -29.35 -13.15
N VAL A 284 9.51 -28.20 -13.77
CA VAL A 284 8.74 -26.98 -13.52
C VAL A 284 7.51 -26.91 -14.41
N TYR A 285 6.37 -26.65 -13.78
CA TYR A 285 5.12 -26.25 -14.42
C TYR A 285 4.82 -24.81 -14.05
N TYR A 286 4.53 -23.97 -15.04
CA TYR A 286 4.22 -22.56 -14.83
C TYR A 286 2.99 -22.11 -15.61
N THR A 287 2.37 -21.02 -15.15
CA THR A 287 1.25 -20.32 -15.79
C THR A 287 1.55 -18.83 -15.85
N THR A 288 0.97 -18.14 -16.83
CA THR A 288 1.14 -16.67 -17.03
C THR A 288 -0.17 -15.90 -16.90
N ASP A 289 -1.30 -16.60 -16.77
CA ASP A 289 -2.66 -16.06 -16.59
C ASP A 289 -3.04 -15.85 -15.12
N GLY A 290 -2.12 -16.08 -14.18
CA GLY A 290 -2.36 -16.03 -12.74
C GLY A 290 -3.11 -17.24 -12.16
N SER A 291 -3.44 -18.27 -12.94
CA SER A 291 -3.96 -19.54 -12.41
C SER A 291 -2.84 -20.35 -11.71
N ASP A 292 -3.17 -21.35 -10.91
CA ASP A 292 -2.17 -22.28 -10.36
C ASP A 292 -1.78 -23.32 -11.43
N PRO A 293 -0.47 -23.59 -11.68
CA PRO A 293 -0.05 -24.69 -12.55
C PRO A 293 -0.49 -26.09 -12.07
N ARG A 294 -0.92 -26.22 -10.81
CA ARG A 294 -1.48 -27.44 -10.21
C ARG A 294 -2.97 -27.29 -9.95
N LEU A 295 -3.76 -28.26 -10.41
CA LEU A 295 -5.17 -28.43 -10.04
C LEU A 295 -5.32 -28.99 -8.62
N ARG A 296 -6.41 -28.62 -7.93
CA ARG A 296 -6.91 -29.30 -6.73
C ARG A 296 -6.88 -30.82 -6.91
N GLY A 297 -6.35 -31.56 -5.93
CA GLY A 297 -6.13 -33.01 -6.02
C GLY A 297 -4.82 -33.42 -6.70
N GLY A 298 -4.00 -32.48 -7.18
CA GLY A 298 -2.62 -32.73 -7.62
C GLY A 298 -2.40 -32.98 -9.12
N GLY A 299 -3.42 -32.82 -9.95
CA GLY A 299 -3.27 -32.87 -11.40
C GLY A 299 -2.52 -31.66 -11.96
N VAL A 300 -1.87 -31.80 -13.11
CA VAL A 300 -1.28 -30.66 -13.85
C VAL A 300 -2.41 -29.84 -14.49
N SER A 301 -2.33 -28.51 -14.40
CA SER A 301 -3.29 -27.61 -15.07
C SER A 301 -3.15 -27.67 -16.59
N PRO A 302 -4.25 -27.77 -17.37
CA PRO A 302 -4.18 -27.81 -18.84
C PRO A 302 -3.58 -26.58 -19.51
N VAL A 303 -3.50 -25.45 -18.77
CA VAL A 303 -2.87 -24.20 -19.23
C VAL A 303 -1.41 -24.06 -18.76
N ALA A 304 -0.87 -25.03 -18.02
CA ALA A 304 0.51 -24.98 -17.55
C ALA A 304 1.51 -25.26 -18.68
N GLY A 305 2.45 -24.34 -18.87
CA GLY A 305 3.66 -24.53 -19.66
C GLY A 305 4.77 -25.23 -18.87
N THR A 306 5.82 -25.64 -19.57
CA THR A 306 7.07 -26.19 -18.99
C THR A 306 8.28 -25.60 -19.72
N GLY A 307 9.46 -25.69 -19.11
CA GLY A 307 10.70 -25.13 -19.66
C GLY A 307 10.79 -23.61 -19.52
N VAL A 308 11.38 -22.93 -20.51
CA VAL A 308 11.59 -21.47 -20.50
C VAL A 308 10.31 -20.74 -20.88
N SER A 309 9.97 -19.66 -20.16
CA SER A 309 8.89 -18.74 -20.54
C SER A 309 9.47 -17.50 -21.22
N PHE A 310 8.81 -16.98 -22.27
CA PHE A 310 9.22 -15.77 -22.97
C PHE A 310 8.18 -14.66 -22.75
N LEU A 311 8.50 -13.71 -21.87
CA LEU A 311 7.55 -12.69 -21.42
C LEU A 311 7.49 -11.55 -22.44
N THR A 312 6.33 -11.35 -23.07
CA THR A 312 6.10 -10.34 -24.13
C THR A 312 5.03 -9.31 -23.78
N ALA A 313 4.38 -9.48 -22.63
CA ALA A 313 3.44 -8.55 -22.02
C ALA A 313 3.55 -8.68 -20.49
N THR A 314 3.12 -7.65 -19.77
CA THR A 314 3.09 -7.64 -18.31
C THR A 314 2.21 -8.77 -17.79
N THR A 315 2.75 -9.59 -16.91
CA THR A 315 2.15 -10.88 -16.54
C THR A 315 2.50 -11.24 -15.10
N HIS A 316 1.56 -11.91 -14.44
CA HIS A 316 1.82 -12.56 -13.16
C HIS A 316 2.14 -14.04 -13.41
N VAL A 317 3.39 -14.44 -13.13
CA VAL A 317 3.86 -15.82 -13.33
C VAL A 317 3.69 -16.59 -12.04
N ARG A 318 3.09 -17.77 -12.13
CA ARG A 318 2.98 -18.76 -11.05
C ARG A 318 3.68 -20.04 -11.46
N ALA A 319 4.53 -20.59 -10.61
CA ALA A 319 5.27 -21.81 -10.91
C ALA A 319 5.41 -22.74 -9.71
N ARG A 320 5.40 -24.05 -9.99
CA ARG A 320 5.69 -25.12 -9.04
C ARG A 320 6.63 -26.14 -9.66
N ALA A 321 7.45 -26.76 -8.84
CA ALA A 321 8.23 -27.93 -9.20
C ALA A 321 7.46 -29.22 -8.85
N PHE A 322 7.66 -30.26 -9.64
CA PHE A 322 7.08 -31.59 -9.43
C PHE A 322 8.11 -32.68 -9.77
N ASP A 323 8.36 -33.58 -8.82
CA ASP A 323 9.33 -34.67 -8.96
C ASP A 323 8.71 -36.01 -9.43
N GLY A 324 7.39 -36.03 -9.64
CA GLY A 324 6.61 -37.23 -9.96
C GLY A 324 5.84 -37.82 -8.76
N ASN A 325 6.10 -37.34 -7.54
CA ASN A 325 5.49 -37.80 -6.30
C ASN A 325 4.96 -36.64 -5.43
N GLU A 326 5.70 -35.55 -5.30
CA GLU A 326 5.36 -34.36 -4.50
C GLU A 326 5.45 -33.07 -5.32
N TRP A 327 4.56 -32.13 -5.02
CA TRP A 327 4.57 -30.76 -5.55
C TRP A 327 5.26 -29.82 -4.56
N SER A 328 6.07 -28.89 -5.05
CA SER A 328 6.61 -27.81 -4.24
C SER A 328 5.54 -26.80 -3.79
N ALA A 329 5.90 -25.95 -2.84
CA ALA A 329 5.22 -24.67 -2.63
C ALA A 329 5.23 -23.82 -3.92
N LEU A 330 4.30 -22.88 -4.01
CA LEU A 330 4.16 -21.93 -5.09
C LEU A 330 5.24 -20.84 -5.02
N ASN A 331 5.98 -20.63 -6.11
CA ASN A 331 6.67 -19.37 -6.34
C ASN A 331 5.87 -18.53 -7.35
N GLU A 332 5.67 -17.26 -7.04
CA GLU A 332 4.90 -16.33 -7.89
C GLU A 332 5.53 -14.94 -7.91
N ALA A 333 5.46 -14.27 -9.06
CA ALA A 333 5.98 -12.91 -9.24
C ALA A 333 5.31 -12.17 -10.40
N THR A 334 5.17 -10.85 -10.27
CA THR A 334 4.69 -9.97 -11.36
C THR A 334 5.89 -9.41 -12.12
N PHE A 335 5.86 -9.54 -13.45
CA PHE A 335 6.85 -8.98 -14.37
C PHE A 335 6.21 -7.89 -15.20
N ILE A 336 6.75 -6.66 -15.16
CA ILE A 336 6.31 -5.54 -15.97
C ILE A 336 7.16 -5.48 -17.24
N VAL A 337 6.50 -5.54 -18.40
CA VAL A 337 7.15 -5.55 -19.74
C VAL A 337 7.05 -4.18 -20.43
N GLY A 338 6.05 -3.37 -20.05
CA GLY A 338 5.87 -2.01 -20.56
C GLY A 338 6.83 -0.99 -19.92
N VAL A 339 6.71 0.28 -20.33
CA VAL A 339 7.47 1.37 -19.71
C VAL A 339 6.82 1.71 -18.36
N PRO A 340 7.53 1.58 -17.22
CA PRO A 340 6.97 1.93 -15.92
C PRO A 340 6.84 3.46 -15.78
N PRO A 341 5.85 3.94 -15.03
CA PRO A 341 5.74 5.36 -14.71
C PRO A 341 6.82 5.81 -13.71
N ASP A 342 7.30 7.03 -13.88
CA ASP A 342 8.14 7.75 -12.93
C ASP A 342 7.85 9.26 -12.97
N ALA A 343 8.47 10.04 -12.08
CA ALA A 343 8.31 11.50 -11.99
C ALA A 343 8.64 12.28 -13.29
N SER A 344 9.33 11.67 -14.26
CA SER A 344 9.70 12.30 -15.54
C SER A 344 8.73 12.00 -16.67
N ASN A 345 7.81 11.05 -16.50
CA ASN A 345 6.89 10.59 -17.54
C ASN A 345 5.40 10.56 -17.13
N LEU A 346 5.07 10.67 -15.83
CA LEU A 346 3.70 10.73 -15.31
C LEU A 346 3.50 11.95 -14.41
N ALA A 347 2.38 12.67 -14.59
CA ALA A 347 1.98 13.76 -13.70
C ALA A 347 0.51 13.64 -13.26
N VAL A 348 0.19 14.17 -12.07
CA VAL A 348 -1.19 14.59 -11.75
C VAL A 348 -1.43 15.91 -12.47
N SER A 349 -2.44 15.96 -13.34
CA SER A 349 -2.67 17.08 -14.26
C SER A 349 -3.87 17.94 -13.90
N GLU A 350 -4.91 17.38 -13.29
CA GLU A 350 -6.05 18.11 -12.72
C GLU A 350 -6.59 17.38 -11.48
N ILE A 351 -7.07 18.15 -10.50
CA ILE A 351 -7.70 17.67 -9.26
C ILE A 351 -9.00 18.45 -9.05
N MET A 352 -10.11 17.77 -8.85
CA MET A 352 -11.36 18.35 -8.35
C MET A 352 -11.56 17.87 -6.92
N TYR A 353 -10.98 18.60 -5.95
CA TYR A 353 -11.07 18.26 -4.53
C TYR A 353 -12.35 18.76 -3.88
N HIS A 354 -12.85 19.95 -4.25
CA HIS A 354 -14.10 20.51 -3.71
C HIS A 354 -15.04 20.99 -4.83
N PRO A 355 -15.91 20.10 -5.37
CA PRO A 355 -16.87 20.44 -6.43
C PRO A 355 -17.83 21.58 -6.06
N GLY A 356 -18.22 22.38 -7.06
CA GLY A 356 -19.12 23.51 -6.85
C GLY A 356 -20.58 23.10 -6.66
N ALA A 357 -21.33 23.79 -5.78
CA ALA A 357 -22.71 23.42 -5.45
C ALA A 357 -23.73 23.50 -6.62
N VAL A 358 -23.39 24.22 -7.70
CA VAL A 358 -24.21 24.28 -8.95
C VAL A 358 -23.89 23.12 -9.89
N ASP A 359 -22.74 22.50 -9.69
CA ASP A 359 -22.12 21.53 -10.59
C ASP A 359 -21.43 20.43 -9.75
N PRO A 360 -22.22 19.61 -9.04
CA PRO A 360 -21.70 18.65 -8.06
C PRO A 360 -21.17 17.40 -8.78
N ALA A 361 -20.23 17.59 -9.70
CA ALA A 361 -19.39 16.52 -10.21
C ALA A 361 -18.80 15.76 -9.02
N GLY A 362 -18.71 14.42 -9.12
CA GLY A 362 -17.93 13.69 -8.13
C GLY A 362 -16.49 14.17 -8.13
N GLU A 363 -15.86 14.22 -6.95
CA GLU A 363 -14.42 14.45 -6.82
C GLU A 363 -13.65 13.58 -7.82
N PHE A 364 -12.62 14.14 -8.44
CA PHE A 364 -11.79 13.41 -9.38
C PHE A 364 -10.32 13.82 -9.30
N ILE A 365 -9.45 12.90 -9.69
CA ILE A 365 -8.05 13.16 -9.93
C ILE A 365 -7.63 12.58 -11.28
N GLU A 366 -6.83 13.34 -12.03
CA GLU A 366 -6.42 12.97 -13.38
C GLU A 366 -4.90 12.79 -13.48
N LEU A 367 -4.49 11.63 -14.00
CA LEU A 367 -3.10 11.36 -14.36
C LEU A 367 -2.89 11.56 -15.86
N LEU A 368 -1.77 12.17 -16.24
CA LEU A 368 -1.35 12.40 -17.64
C LEU A 368 -0.04 11.66 -17.91
N ASN A 369 -0.02 10.84 -18.97
CA ASN A 369 1.22 10.35 -19.56
C ASN A 369 1.88 11.48 -20.37
N LEU A 370 3.06 11.91 -19.93
CA LEU A 370 3.86 12.97 -20.54
C LEU A 370 4.68 12.49 -21.75
N SER A 371 4.88 11.17 -21.90
CA SER A 371 5.56 10.63 -23.08
C SER A 371 4.71 10.84 -24.33
N SER A 372 5.37 11.34 -25.38
CA SER A 372 4.79 11.46 -26.72
C SER A 372 4.97 10.20 -27.57
N MET A 373 5.66 9.17 -27.05
CA MET A 373 6.04 7.96 -27.80
C MET A 373 5.61 6.66 -27.12
N ASP A 374 5.70 6.60 -25.79
CA ASP A 374 5.57 5.36 -25.03
C ASP A 374 4.24 5.29 -24.28
N ALA A 375 3.59 4.12 -24.30
CA ALA A 375 2.50 3.83 -23.39
C ALA A 375 3.09 3.40 -22.04
N LEU A 376 2.63 4.03 -20.96
CA LEU A 376 3.03 3.65 -19.60
C LEU A 376 2.22 2.45 -19.13
N ASP A 377 2.86 1.51 -18.45
CA ASP A 377 2.20 0.38 -17.79
C ASP A 377 2.00 0.72 -16.32
N LEU A 378 0.75 0.95 -15.93
CA LEU A 378 0.38 1.35 -14.57
C LEU A 378 0.09 0.13 -13.68
N THR A 379 0.43 -1.09 -14.08
CA THR A 379 0.21 -2.31 -13.28
C THR A 379 0.65 -2.14 -11.83
N GLY A 380 -0.29 -2.23 -10.89
CA GLY A 380 0.00 -2.16 -9.45
C GLY A 380 0.38 -0.77 -8.93
N VAL A 381 0.39 0.26 -9.78
CA VAL A 381 0.52 1.65 -9.33
C VAL A 381 -0.65 1.98 -8.43
N SER A 382 -0.37 2.59 -7.29
CA SER A 382 -1.36 2.85 -6.25
C SER A 382 -1.14 4.21 -5.61
N PHE A 383 -2.21 4.79 -5.10
CA PHE A 383 -2.13 5.96 -4.23
C PHE A 383 -1.74 5.50 -2.83
N SER A 384 -0.69 6.12 -2.29
CA SER A 384 -0.20 5.86 -0.92
C SER A 384 -0.66 6.91 0.08
N ASP A 385 -1.05 8.11 -0.40
CA ASP A 385 -1.77 9.14 0.34
C ASP A 385 -2.83 9.81 -0.55
N GLY A 386 -3.85 10.40 0.08
CA GLY A 386 -5.00 11.05 -0.56
C GLY A 386 -6.19 10.09 -0.70
N ILE A 387 -6.27 9.42 -1.86
CA ILE A 387 -7.36 8.50 -2.18
C ILE A 387 -6.92 7.03 -2.07
N ALA A 388 -7.89 6.12 -1.87
CA ALA A 388 -7.63 4.68 -1.95
C ALA A 388 -7.97 4.15 -3.35
N PHE A 389 -6.94 3.95 -4.18
CA PHE A 389 -7.02 3.35 -5.51
C PHE A 389 -5.73 2.62 -5.91
N ALA A 390 -5.87 1.51 -6.65
CA ALA A 390 -4.76 0.80 -7.28
C ALA A 390 -5.15 0.37 -8.71
N PHE A 391 -4.25 0.57 -9.66
CA PHE A 391 -4.45 0.19 -11.06
C PHE A 391 -4.34 -1.33 -11.25
N PRO A 392 -5.27 -1.95 -12.01
CA PRO A 392 -5.25 -3.38 -12.24
C PRO A 392 -4.06 -3.80 -13.13
N MET A 393 -3.67 -5.07 -13.04
CA MET A 393 -2.62 -5.64 -13.89
C MET A 393 -2.99 -5.51 -15.38
N GLY A 394 -2.04 -5.03 -16.17
CA GLY A 394 -2.19 -4.78 -17.61
C GLY A 394 -2.86 -3.44 -17.96
N PHE A 395 -3.14 -2.57 -16.97
CA PHE A 395 -3.59 -1.21 -17.28
C PHE A 395 -2.47 -0.44 -17.98
N THR A 396 -2.74 0.05 -19.19
CA THR A 396 -1.78 0.84 -19.97
C THR A 396 -2.36 2.21 -20.30
N LEU A 397 -1.55 3.26 -20.13
CA LEU A 397 -1.89 4.65 -20.44
C LEU A 397 -1.15 5.09 -21.71
N PRO A 398 -1.82 5.22 -22.87
CA PRO A 398 -1.18 5.58 -24.14
C PRO A 398 -0.43 6.92 -24.12
N PRO A 399 0.46 7.19 -25.09
CA PRO A 399 1.19 8.46 -25.17
C PRO A 399 0.26 9.67 -25.17
N GLY A 400 0.52 10.66 -24.31
CA GLY A 400 -0.31 11.87 -24.16
C GLY A 400 -1.74 11.63 -23.63
N ALA A 401 -2.11 10.40 -23.26
CA ALA A 401 -3.44 10.09 -22.75
C ALA A 401 -3.59 10.40 -21.26
N ARG A 402 -4.85 10.55 -20.84
CA ARG A 402 -5.24 10.87 -19.47
C ARG A 402 -6.05 9.74 -18.85
N ALA A 403 -5.79 9.43 -17.57
CA ALA A 403 -6.55 8.50 -16.76
C ALA A 403 -7.31 9.28 -15.68
N VAL A 404 -8.63 9.35 -15.81
CA VAL A 404 -9.50 10.06 -14.86
C VAL A 404 -10.04 9.07 -13.83
N LEU A 405 -9.71 9.29 -12.55
CA LEU A 405 -10.20 8.52 -11.41
C LEU A 405 -11.25 9.35 -10.67
N VAL A 406 -12.39 8.76 -10.31
CA VAL A 406 -13.56 9.48 -9.78
C VAL A 406 -14.10 8.87 -8.49
N ALA A 407 -14.68 9.69 -7.60
CA ALA A 407 -15.38 9.21 -6.41
C ALA A 407 -16.76 8.63 -6.74
N ASP A 408 -17.58 9.37 -7.50
CA ASP A 408 -18.92 8.95 -7.94
C ASP A 408 -19.00 8.96 -9.47
N PRO A 409 -18.98 7.78 -10.14
CA PRO A 409 -19.03 7.69 -11.59
C PRO A 409 -20.39 8.11 -12.19
N VAL A 410 -21.47 8.13 -11.42
CA VAL A 410 -22.81 8.54 -11.89
C VAL A 410 -22.95 10.06 -11.82
N ALA A 411 -22.53 10.67 -10.71
CA ALA A 411 -22.49 12.13 -10.59
C ALA A 411 -21.52 12.74 -11.61
N PHE A 412 -20.30 12.19 -11.71
CA PHE A 412 -19.30 12.62 -12.69
C PHE A 412 -19.80 12.53 -14.14
N ALA A 413 -20.40 11.40 -14.54
CA ALA A 413 -20.92 11.23 -15.91
C ALA A 413 -22.13 12.13 -16.24
N THR A 414 -22.79 12.71 -15.23
CA THR A 414 -23.86 13.70 -15.43
C THR A 414 -23.30 15.05 -15.87
N VAL A 415 -22.12 15.43 -15.35
CA VAL A 415 -21.41 16.68 -15.68
C VAL A 415 -20.52 16.53 -16.92
N HIS A 416 -19.83 15.38 -17.04
CA HIS A 416 -18.85 15.09 -18.08
C HIS A 416 -19.30 13.94 -19.01
N PRO A 417 -20.41 14.09 -19.77
CA PRO A 417 -20.96 13.02 -20.58
C PRO A 417 -19.98 12.60 -21.69
N GLY A 418 -19.58 11.33 -21.68
CA GLY A 418 -18.69 10.73 -22.67
C GLY A 418 -17.19 10.75 -22.33
N VAL A 419 -16.81 11.28 -21.15
CA VAL A 419 -15.45 11.11 -20.63
C VAL A 419 -15.25 9.67 -20.13
N SER A 420 -14.14 9.05 -20.53
CA SER A 420 -13.76 7.71 -20.09
C SER A 420 -13.24 7.74 -18.66
N ILE A 421 -13.93 7.04 -17.75
CA ILE A 421 -13.51 6.83 -16.37
C ILE A 421 -12.50 5.67 -16.35
N ALA A 422 -11.28 5.92 -15.86
CA ALA A 422 -10.22 4.92 -15.73
C ALA A 422 -10.39 4.04 -14.47
N GLY A 423 -11.06 4.55 -13.45
CA GLY A 423 -11.36 3.83 -12.22
C GLY A 423 -12.22 4.64 -11.25
N THR A 424 -12.80 3.96 -10.27
CA THR A 424 -13.50 4.57 -9.14
C THR A 424 -12.66 4.38 -7.89
N PHE A 425 -12.36 5.46 -7.17
CA PHE A 425 -11.60 5.41 -5.92
C PHE A 425 -12.53 5.39 -4.70
N THR A 426 -11.96 5.06 -3.54
CA THR A 426 -12.65 5.18 -2.24
C THR A 426 -11.90 6.16 -1.32
N GLY A 427 -12.56 6.64 -0.28
CA GLY A 427 -12.15 7.84 0.44
C GLY A 427 -12.73 9.10 -0.20
N SER A 428 -12.14 10.24 0.12
CA SER A 428 -12.45 11.57 -0.44
C SER A 428 -11.19 12.41 -0.44
N LEU A 429 -11.09 13.37 -1.34
CA LEU A 429 -10.07 14.41 -1.30
C LEU A 429 -10.40 15.41 -0.16
N ASP A 430 -9.40 15.92 0.56
CA ASP A 430 -9.64 16.88 1.65
C ASP A 430 -9.85 18.30 1.10
N ASN A 431 -11.07 18.84 1.31
CA ASN A 431 -11.42 20.22 0.99
C ASN A 431 -10.47 21.27 1.60
N GLY A 432 -9.76 20.94 2.69
CA GLY A 432 -8.76 21.81 3.33
C GLY A 432 -7.31 21.63 2.84
N GLY A 433 -7.07 20.75 1.87
CA GLY A 433 -5.74 20.41 1.37
C GLY A 433 -5.09 19.20 2.06
N GLU A 434 -4.38 18.40 1.28
CA GLU A 434 -3.71 17.18 1.74
C GLU A 434 -2.46 16.83 0.92
N ARG A 435 -1.76 15.76 1.33
CA ARG A 435 -0.71 15.14 0.52
C ARG A 435 -1.31 14.16 -0.47
N ILE A 436 -0.97 14.31 -1.75
CA ILE A 436 -1.18 13.29 -2.79
C ILE A 436 0.16 12.59 -3.03
N ALA A 437 0.15 11.26 -3.03
CA ALA A 437 1.33 10.46 -3.35
C ALA A 437 0.97 9.19 -4.12
N LEU A 438 1.76 8.86 -5.14
CA LEU A 438 1.65 7.62 -5.90
C LEU A 438 2.90 6.78 -5.71
N THR A 439 2.73 5.48 -5.57
CA THR A 439 3.80 4.47 -5.55
C THR A 439 3.65 3.47 -6.70
N ASP A 440 4.77 2.94 -7.18
CA ASP A 440 4.80 1.83 -8.13
C ASP A 440 4.40 0.50 -7.47
N SER A 441 4.35 -0.58 -8.27
CA SER A 441 4.02 -1.92 -7.79
C SER A 441 5.01 -2.52 -6.78
N PHE A 442 6.15 -1.87 -6.55
CA PHE A 442 7.20 -2.30 -5.63
C PHE A 442 7.28 -1.39 -4.38
N GLY A 443 6.39 -0.39 -4.28
CA GLY A 443 6.32 0.56 -3.18
C GLY A 443 7.31 1.73 -3.27
N ALA A 444 7.96 1.94 -4.42
CA ALA A 444 8.78 3.12 -4.64
C ALA A 444 7.89 4.31 -5.02
N GLU A 445 8.16 5.50 -4.46
CA GLU A 445 7.39 6.71 -4.76
C GLU A 445 7.65 7.19 -6.20
N ILE A 446 6.57 7.33 -6.97
CA ILE A 446 6.58 7.87 -8.33
C ILE A 446 6.58 9.40 -8.27
N LEU A 447 5.65 9.97 -7.50
CA LEU A 447 5.52 11.41 -7.28
C LEU A 447 4.79 11.67 -5.95
N SER A 448 5.08 12.82 -5.33
CA SER A 448 4.24 13.36 -4.26
C SER A 448 4.26 14.88 -4.20
N PHE A 449 3.16 15.46 -3.72
CA PHE A 449 3.03 16.88 -3.40
C PHE A 449 1.93 17.10 -2.37
N THR A 450 1.83 18.31 -1.84
CA THR A 450 0.74 18.74 -0.95
C THR A 450 0.05 19.95 -1.57
N TYR A 451 -1.28 19.92 -1.69
CA TYR A 451 -2.09 21.08 -2.08
C TYR A 451 -2.78 21.71 -0.86
N ASP A 452 -3.33 22.91 -1.01
CA ASP A 452 -3.95 23.71 0.06
C ASP A 452 -5.19 24.45 -0.52
N ASP A 453 -6.16 24.76 0.34
CA ASP A 453 -7.36 25.55 -0.03
C ASP A 453 -7.07 27.05 -0.16
N ARG A 454 -5.93 27.52 0.39
CA ARG A 454 -5.64 28.95 0.59
C ARG A 454 -4.42 29.47 -0.15
N LEU A 455 -4.41 30.79 -0.33
CA LEU A 455 -3.28 31.56 -0.84
C LEU A 455 -1.94 31.11 -0.20
N PRO A 456 -0.92 30.73 -0.99
CA PRO A 456 -0.76 31.08 -2.40
C PRO A 456 -1.46 30.17 -3.43
N TRP A 457 -2.19 29.14 -3.02
CA TRP A 457 -2.92 28.24 -3.91
C TRP A 457 -4.21 28.89 -4.49
N PRO A 458 -4.76 28.36 -5.59
CA PRO A 458 -5.95 28.92 -6.24
C PRO A 458 -7.25 28.66 -5.46
N GLU A 459 -7.61 29.58 -4.55
CA GLU A 459 -8.86 29.56 -3.74
C GLU A 459 -10.15 29.35 -4.57
N ALA A 460 -10.16 29.65 -5.86
CA ALA A 460 -11.35 29.41 -6.70
C ALA A 460 -11.60 27.93 -7.02
N ALA A 461 -10.66 27.02 -6.69
CA ALA A 461 -10.87 25.58 -6.73
C ALA A 461 -11.52 25.02 -5.44
N ASP A 462 -11.64 25.82 -4.37
CA ASP A 462 -12.31 25.46 -3.12
C ASP A 462 -13.83 25.75 -3.23
N GLY A 463 -14.61 24.78 -3.71
CA GLY A 463 -16.08 24.86 -3.80
C GLY A 463 -16.60 25.89 -4.81
N GLY A 464 -15.71 26.57 -5.54
CA GLY A 464 -16.04 27.61 -6.53
C GLY A 464 -16.54 27.06 -7.87
N GLY A 465 -16.35 25.76 -8.14
CA GLY A 465 -16.70 25.09 -9.39
C GLY A 465 -15.51 24.62 -10.24
N PRO A 466 -14.45 25.44 -10.46
CA PRO A 466 -13.23 25.02 -11.15
C PRO A 466 -12.44 23.91 -10.44
N GLY A 467 -11.78 23.05 -11.23
CA GLY A 467 -10.71 22.17 -10.74
C GLY A 467 -9.37 22.90 -10.55
N LEU A 468 -8.42 22.24 -9.90
CA LEU A 468 -7.02 22.66 -9.71
C LEU A 468 -6.15 22.01 -10.79
N VAL A 469 -5.60 22.81 -11.72
CA VAL A 469 -4.89 22.38 -12.94
C VAL A 469 -3.39 22.67 -12.83
N LEU A 470 -2.56 21.67 -13.15
CA LEU A 470 -1.10 21.83 -13.24
C LEU A 470 -0.73 22.53 -14.56
N ILE A 471 0.03 23.62 -14.48
CA ILE A 471 0.38 24.48 -15.62
C ILE A 471 1.55 23.87 -16.41
N ALA A 472 1.32 23.57 -17.69
CA ALA A 472 2.32 23.03 -18.62
C ALA A 472 3.07 21.80 -18.07
N PRO A 473 2.37 20.71 -17.71
CA PRO A 473 2.95 19.52 -17.09
C PRO A 473 4.01 18.84 -17.97
N GLU A 474 4.00 19.06 -19.29
CA GLU A 474 5.04 18.59 -20.21
C GLU A 474 6.44 19.16 -19.93
N ASN A 475 6.54 20.24 -19.15
CA ASN A 475 7.80 20.89 -18.76
C ASN A 475 8.28 20.44 -17.35
N LEU A 476 7.68 19.40 -16.77
CA LEU A 476 8.00 18.86 -15.43
C LEU A 476 8.11 19.93 -14.31
N PRO A 477 7.11 20.82 -14.15
CA PRO A 477 7.11 21.82 -13.08
C PRO A 477 7.01 21.15 -11.70
N ASP A 478 7.66 21.71 -10.67
CA ASP A 478 7.54 21.21 -9.29
C ASP A 478 6.09 21.37 -8.79
N PRO A 479 5.36 20.26 -8.52
CA PRO A 479 3.97 20.31 -8.08
C PRO A 479 3.82 20.78 -6.62
N ASN A 480 4.89 20.93 -5.85
CA ASN A 480 4.84 21.49 -4.50
C ASN A 480 4.76 23.04 -4.49
N LEU A 481 4.91 23.68 -5.66
CA LEU A 481 4.87 25.13 -5.78
C LEU A 481 3.53 25.60 -6.34
N ALA A 482 2.73 26.25 -5.49
CA ALA A 482 1.43 26.84 -5.87
C ALA A 482 1.44 27.75 -7.12
N ILE A 483 2.59 28.31 -7.52
CA ILE A 483 2.74 29.12 -8.75
C ILE A 483 2.68 28.28 -10.05
N ASN A 484 2.82 26.97 -9.94
CA ASN A 484 2.66 26.01 -11.03
C ASN A 484 1.22 25.49 -11.14
N TRP A 485 0.31 25.92 -10.27
CA TRP A 485 -1.10 25.54 -10.31
C TRP A 485 -2.00 26.74 -10.60
N ARG A 486 -3.13 26.47 -11.24
CA ARG A 486 -4.21 27.45 -11.46
C ARG A 486 -5.57 26.79 -11.28
N SER A 487 -6.60 27.61 -11.12
CA SER A 487 -7.96 27.13 -11.35
C SER A 487 -8.18 26.84 -12.84
N SER A 488 -9.01 25.85 -13.13
CA SER A 488 -9.65 25.67 -14.43
C SER A 488 -10.44 26.93 -14.82
N THR A 489 -10.58 27.16 -16.12
CA THR A 489 -11.45 28.19 -16.68
C THR A 489 -12.93 27.78 -16.78
N VAL A 490 -13.25 26.52 -16.47
CA VAL A 490 -14.60 25.93 -16.57
C VAL A 490 -15.02 25.34 -15.22
N SER A 491 -16.29 25.52 -14.84
CA SER A 491 -16.91 24.77 -13.74
C SER A 491 -16.93 23.27 -14.07
N GLY A 492 -16.68 22.42 -13.08
CA GLY A 492 -16.50 20.98 -13.27
C GLY A 492 -15.10 20.60 -13.76
N GLY A 493 -14.22 21.56 -14.10
CA GLY A 493 -12.89 21.23 -14.61
C GLY A 493 -12.88 20.71 -16.04
N ASN A 494 -11.76 20.15 -16.50
CA ASN A 494 -11.52 19.79 -17.90
C ASN A 494 -11.08 18.31 -18.12
N PRO A 495 -11.69 17.32 -17.45
CA PRO A 495 -11.20 15.94 -17.47
C PRO A 495 -11.17 15.34 -18.88
N ALA A 496 -10.16 14.50 -19.10
CA ALA A 496 -9.68 13.97 -20.38
C ALA A 496 -9.25 15.03 -21.42
N GLY A 497 -9.02 16.29 -21.02
CA GLY A 497 -8.73 17.40 -21.93
C GLY A 497 -7.74 18.41 -21.39
N THR A 498 -7.77 19.62 -21.95
CA THR A 498 -7.08 20.79 -21.39
C THR A 498 -7.81 22.05 -21.85
N ASP A 499 -7.91 23.03 -20.96
CA ASP A 499 -8.42 24.37 -21.25
C ASP A 499 -7.31 25.38 -21.60
N ARG A 500 -6.05 24.91 -21.68
CA ARG A 500 -4.91 25.69 -22.17
C ARG A 500 -5.20 26.30 -23.54
N VAL A 501 -4.95 27.60 -23.66
CA VAL A 501 -4.92 28.30 -24.94
C VAL A 501 -3.47 28.32 -25.44
N PRO A 502 -3.11 27.63 -26.54
CA PRO A 502 -1.72 27.61 -27.01
C PRO A 502 -1.28 28.96 -27.58
N TYR A 503 -0.02 29.32 -27.37
CA TYR A 503 0.59 30.52 -27.93
C TYR A 503 0.99 30.32 -29.41
N LEU A 504 0.24 30.94 -30.31
CA LEU A 504 0.44 30.82 -31.77
C LEU A 504 1.37 31.91 -32.36
N GLY A 505 2.12 32.62 -31.52
CA GLY A 505 2.91 33.79 -31.90
C GLY A 505 2.15 35.12 -31.81
N GLY A 506 2.87 36.22 -31.63
CA GLY A 506 2.30 37.57 -31.53
C GLY A 506 2.98 38.41 -30.46
N ASP A 507 2.19 39.24 -29.77
CA ASP A 507 2.62 39.90 -28.53
C ASP A 507 2.35 38.97 -27.33
N LEU A 508 3.43 38.48 -26.74
CA LEU A 508 3.36 37.55 -25.61
C LEU A 508 2.75 38.20 -24.35
N ALA A 509 2.91 39.52 -24.15
CA ALA A 509 2.29 40.21 -23.03
C ALA A 509 0.77 40.33 -23.21
N ALA A 510 0.30 40.50 -24.45
CA ALA A 510 -1.13 40.49 -24.78
C ALA A 510 -1.77 39.08 -24.66
N TYR A 511 -0.97 38.02 -24.76
CA TYR A 511 -1.40 36.64 -24.54
C TYR A 511 -1.44 36.27 -23.03
N ALA A 512 -0.46 36.73 -22.25
CA ALA A 512 -0.32 36.34 -20.84
C ALA A 512 -1.11 37.21 -19.84
N LEU A 513 -1.46 38.45 -20.20
CA LEU A 513 -2.00 39.44 -19.27
C LEU A 513 -3.44 39.85 -19.60
N ALA A 514 -4.33 39.70 -18.62
CA ALA A 514 -5.72 40.16 -18.67
C ALA A 514 -5.88 41.68 -18.38
N GLY A 515 -4.79 42.42 -18.21
CA GLY A 515 -4.83 43.86 -17.94
C GLY A 515 -3.49 44.48 -17.50
N PRO A 516 -3.49 45.74 -17.03
CA PRO A 516 -2.27 46.42 -16.61
C PRO A 516 -1.78 45.92 -15.25
N VAL A 517 -0.46 45.68 -15.17
CA VAL A 517 0.27 45.45 -13.91
C VAL A 517 0.11 46.66 -12.99
N ARG A 518 -0.15 46.42 -11.70
CA ARG A 518 -0.26 47.46 -10.66
C ARG A 518 0.79 47.26 -9.58
N PHE A 519 1.32 48.36 -9.06
CA PHE A 519 2.27 48.36 -7.96
C PHE A 519 1.73 49.16 -6.78
N ASP A 520 1.80 48.59 -5.59
CA ASP A 520 1.50 49.25 -4.31
C ASP A 520 2.82 49.59 -3.61
N VAL A 521 3.13 50.89 -3.57
CA VAL A 521 4.35 51.45 -2.95
C VAL A 521 4.33 51.39 -1.41
N VAL A 522 3.17 51.19 -0.78
CA VAL A 522 3.03 51.15 0.69
C VAL A 522 3.11 49.71 1.18
N ALA A 523 2.42 48.80 0.50
CA ALA A 523 2.49 47.36 0.78
C ALA A 523 3.75 46.69 0.20
N MET A 524 4.51 47.42 -0.64
CA MET A 524 5.63 46.91 -1.44
C MET A 524 5.24 45.62 -2.18
N SER A 525 4.14 45.68 -2.93
CA SER A 525 3.56 44.53 -3.62
C SER A 525 3.19 44.79 -5.08
N LEU A 526 3.38 43.76 -5.90
CA LEU A 526 3.03 43.73 -7.32
C LEU A 526 1.73 42.94 -7.50
N THR A 527 0.79 43.47 -8.27
CA THR A 527 -0.44 42.77 -8.69
C THR A 527 -0.44 42.64 -10.20
N VAL A 528 -0.50 41.41 -10.70
CA VAL A 528 -0.48 41.11 -12.14
C VAL A 528 -1.76 40.35 -12.53
N PRO A 529 -2.63 40.92 -13.37
CA PRO A 529 -3.79 40.20 -13.90
C PRO A 529 -3.33 39.22 -14.97
N LEU A 530 -3.20 37.94 -14.60
CA LEU A 530 -2.86 36.86 -15.52
C LEU A 530 -4.09 36.42 -16.32
N GLN A 531 -3.88 36.00 -17.56
CA GLN A 531 -4.87 35.26 -18.33
C GLN A 531 -4.78 33.78 -17.94
N ALA A 532 -5.82 33.23 -17.30
CA ALA A 532 -5.76 31.94 -16.62
C ALA A 532 -5.24 30.79 -17.51
N ALA A 533 -5.78 30.63 -18.71
CA ALA A 533 -5.40 29.55 -19.64
C ALA A 533 -4.10 29.79 -20.43
N ALA A 534 -3.32 30.84 -20.13
CA ALA A 534 -2.14 31.23 -20.91
C ALA A 534 -0.87 30.46 -20.52
N ASP A 535 -0.97 29.13 -20.40
CA ASP A 535 0.03 28.27 -19.76
C ASP A 535 1.43 28.35 -20.40
N ASP A 536 1.51 28.58 -21.71
CA ASP A 536 2.79 28.76 -22.45
C ASP A 536 3.61 29.95 -21.96
N ALA A 537 3.04 30.86 -21.17
CA ALA A 537 3.73 32.01 -20.61
C ALA A 537 4.03 31.84 -19.11
N GLU A 538 5.22 32.32 -18.74
CA GLU A 538 5.60 32.58 -17.36
C GLU A 538 5.64 34.10 -17.15
N VAL A 539 5.13 34.56 -16.01
CA VAL A 539 5.11 35.97 -15.65
C VAL A 539 5.86 36.16 -14.33
N LEU A 540 7.12 36.58 -14.45
CA LEU A 540 8.04 36.73 -13.32
C LEU A 540 8.19 38.21 -12.93
N PRO A 541 7.91 38.57 -11.66
CA PRO A 541 8.34 39.85 -11.13
C PRO A 541 9.87 39.98 -11.19
N GLN A 542 10.35 41.15 -11.63
CA GLN A 542 11.76 41.49 -11.66
C GLN A 542 11.99 42.88 -11.07
N TRP A 543 13.14 43.07 -10.43
CA TRP A 543 13.57 44.34 -9.85
C TRP A 543 14.92 44.81 -10.40
N SER A 544 15.14 46.12 -10.33
CA SER A 544 16.41 46.77 -10.71
C SER A 544 16.63 48.02 -9.87
N THR A 545 17.88 48.39 -9.62
CA THR A 545 18.26 49.68 -8.99
C THR A 545 18.86 50.68 -9.99
N ASP A 546 19.14 50.26 -11.23
CA ASP A 546 19.84 51.06 -12.25
C ASP A 546 19.20 51.03 -13.65
N LEU A 547 18.06 50.34 -13.81
CA LEU A 547 17.34 50.04 -15.06
C LEU A 547 18.11 49.19 -16.10
N ARG A 548 19.34 48.75 -15.80
CA ARG A 548 20.20 47.99 -16.71
C ARG A 548 20.24 46.52 -16.32
N LEU A 549 20.54 46.24 -15.05
CA LEU A 549 20.55 44.90 -14.49
C LEU A 549 19.19 44.62 -13.85
N TRP A 550 18.52 43.59 -14.35
CA TRP A 550 17.21 43.14 -13.86
C TRP A 550 17.38 41.78 -13.19
N ASN A 551 16.96 41.69 -11.94
CA ASN A 551 17.12 40.52 -11.09
C ASN A 551 15.76 39.85 -10.85
N GLU A 552 15.80 38.52 -10.72
CA GLU A 552 14.70 37.68 -10.28
C GLU A 552 14.90 37.30 -8.81
N GLY A 553 13.84 36.82 -8.14
CA GLY A 553 13.85 36.57 -6.70
C GLY A 553 13.74 37.84 -5.84
N GLN A 554 13.77 37.67 -4.51
CA GLN A 554 13.33 38.69 -3.53
C GLN A 554 11.84 39.06 -3.65
N PHE A 555 11.05 38.13 -4.18
CA PHE A 555 9.59 38.18 -4.19
C PHE A 555 9.02 36.95 -3.47
N ARG A 556 7.96 37.14 -2.70
CA ARG A 556 7.11 36.05 -2.18
C ARG A 556 5.80 36.05 -2.97
N HIS A 557 5.49 34.95 -3.65
CA HIS A 557 4.17 34.76 -4.26
C HIS A 557 3.11 34.71 -3.17
N LEU A 558 2.01 35.44 -3.36
CA LEU A 558 0.86 35.51 -2.46
C LEU A 558 -0.40 34.90 -3.09
N GLY A 559 -0.31 34.32 -4.31
CA GLY A 559 -1.44 33.74 -5.03
C GLY A 559 -2.47 34.76 -5.52
N GLY A 560 -3.66 34.22 -5.82
CA GLY A 560 -4.87 34.94 -6.16
C GLY A 560 -5.05 35.22 -7.66
N SER A 561 -6.25 35.70 -8.02
CA SER A 561 -6.56 36.21 -9.35
C SER A 561 -7.20 37.61 -9.21
N PRO A 562 -6.51 38.71 -9.56
CA PRO A 562 -5.14 38.81 -10.07
C PRO A 562 -4.07 38.28 -9.11
N ALA A 563 -3.00 37.70 -9.68
CA ALA A 563 -1.87 37.17 -8.93
C ALA A 563 -1.08 38.27 -8.24
N ARG A 564 -0.55 37.99 -7.05
CA ARG A 564 0.14 38.97 -6.20
C ARG A 564 1.50 38.48 -5.73
N TRP A 565 2.44 39.41 -5.60
CA TRP A 565 3.75 39.16 -5.01
C TRP A 565 4.12 40.27 -4.03
N GLN A 566 4.71 39.91 -2.91
CA GLN A 566 5.34 40.86 -1.98
C GLN A 566 6.83 40.96 -2.27
N ILE A 567 7.38 42.17 -2.30
CA ILE A 567 8.81 42.43 -2.39
C ILE A 567 9.42 42.27 -1.00
N LEU A 568 10.53 41.54 -0.91
CA LEU A 568 11.19 41.23 0.35
C LEU A 568 12.35 42.20 0.64
N PRO A 569 12.64 42.50 1.92
CA PRO A 569 13.89 43.15 2.31
C PRO A 569 15.11 42.28 1.96
N PRO A 570 16.26 42.87 1.60
CA PRO A 570 16.57 44.30 1.63
C PRO A 570 16.07 45.09 0.40
N VAL A 571 15.64 44.43 -0.68
CA VAL A 571 15.23 45.08 -1.94
C VAL A 571 14.07 46.06 -1.72
N ALA A 572 13.13 45.71 -0.85
CA ALA A 572 12.03 46.59 -0.43
C ALA A 572 12.47 47.89 0.29
N SER A 573 13.76 48.05 0.60
CA SER A 573 14.34 49.21 1.28
C SER A 573 15.35 49.99 0.42
N GLU A 574 15.53 49.62 -0.85
CA GLU A 574 16.45 50.33 -1.76
C GLU A 574 15.94 51.76 -2.08
N PRO A 575 16.79 52.79 -2.05
CA PRO A 575 16.37 54.19 -2.26
C PRO A 575 15.99 54.50 -3.71
N ALA A 576 16.36 53.63 -4.66
CA ALA A 576 15.95 53.68 -6.06
C ALA A 576 15.61 52.26 -6.50
N LEU A 577 14.31 51.97 -6.61
CA LEU A 577 13.80 50.65 -6.99
C LEU A 577 12.88 50.76 -8.23
N PHE A 578 13.19 49.98 -9.25
CA PHE A 578 12.40 49.81 -10.45
C PHE A 578 11.87 48.39 -10.53
N LEU A 579 10.63 48.22 -10.99
CA LEU A 579 9.93 46.95 -11.00
C LEU A 579 9.27 46.73 -12.37
N ARG A 580 9.21 45.46 -12.79
CA ARG A 580 8.43 45.03 -13.95
C ARG A 580 7.92 43.60 -13.74
N ALA A 581 6.88 43.24 -14.47
CA ALA A 581 6.59 41.84 -14.76
C ALA A 581 7.29 41.50 -16.09
N ALA A 582 8.21 40.54 -16.08
CA ALA A 582 8.78 39.97 -17.29
C ALA A 582 7.89 38.81 -17.74
N VAL A 583 7.32 38.93 -18.94
CA VAL A 583 6.59 37.84 -19.58
C VAL A 583 7.58 37.07 -20.47
N LYS A 584 7.70 35.77 -20.25
CA LYS A 584 8.56 34.85 -20.99
C LYS A 584 7.74 33.67 -21.49
N LEU A 585 8.21 32.97 -22.51
CA LEU A 585 7.68 31.63 -22.82
C LEU A 585 8.22 30.67 -21.77
N ARG A 586 7.36 29.83 -21.18
CA ARG A 586 7.82 28.65 -20.42
C ARG A 586 8.68 27.81 -21.37
N GLN A 587 9.91 27.54 -20.97
CA GLN A 587 10.74 26.55 -21.65
C GLN A 587 10.44 25.17 -21.05
N PRO A 588 10.52 24.10 -21.86
CA PRO A 588 10.68 22.73 -21.34
C PRO A 588 12.05 22.53 -20.68
#